data_AF-A0A2G2HG03-F1
#
_entry.id   AF-A0A2G2HG03-F1
#
_cell.length_a   1.000
_cell.length_b   1.000
_cell.length_c   1.000
_cell.angle_alpha   90.00
_cell.angle_beta   90.00
_cell.angle_gamma   90.00
#
_symmetry.space_group_name_H-M   'P 1'
#
loop_
_entity.id
_entity.type
_entity.pdbx_description
1 polymer ?
#
loop_
_entity_poly.entity_id
_entity_poly.type
_entity_poly.pdbx_seq_one_letter_code
_entity_poly.pdbx_strand_id
1 'polypeptide(L)'
;MDINTNISLQNLNSENLKKVDTSKLEDKAIRAVSNDFEAFFTQQLLDISLKETNIAGEGVGADIFKGMYTDAISRNSAGSFGISDMLYEFLSRENKKGSNNDK
;
A
#
# COMPACT_ATOMS: atom_id res chain seq x y z
N MET A 1 -22.08 -11.99 -9.80
CA MET A 1 -21.91 -10.62 -9.29
C MET A 1 -20.52 -10.20 -9.72
N ASP A 2 -20.42 -9.43 -10.81
CA ASP A 2 -19.14 -8.95 -11.32
C ASP A 2 -18.60 -7.92 -10.35
N ILE A 3 -17.57 -8.30 -9.60
CA ILE A 3 -16.85 -7.37 -8.74
C ILE A 3 -15.96 -6.54 -9.68
N ASN A 4 -16.50 -5.42 -10.14
CA ASN A 4 -15.71 -4.38 -10.76
C ASN A 4 -14.73 -3.83 -9.71
N THR A 5 -13.49 -4.32 -9.71
CA THR A 5 -12.35 -3.70 -9.03
C THR A 5 -11.95 -2.42 -9.78
N ASN A 6 -12.90 -1.49 -9.91
CA ASN A 6 -12.61 -0.12 -10.30
C ASN A 6 -12.05 0.58 -9.05
N ILE A 7 -10.83 0.23 -8.67
CA ILE A 7 -9.97 1.18 -7.97
C ILE A 7 -9.91 2.35 -8.94
N SER A 8 -10.67 3.41 -8.65
CA SER A 8 -10.66 4.62 -9.46
C SER A 8 -9.29 5.29 -9.31
N LEU A 9 -8.30 4.76 -10.04
CA LEU A 9 -7.05 5.44 -10.39
C LEU A 9 -7.34 6.81 -11.02
N GLN A 10 -8.56 7.01 -11.54
CA GLN A 10 -9.07 8.27 -12.08
C GLN A 10 -9.20 9.39 -11.02
N ASN A 11 -9.28 9.06 -9.72
CA ASN A 11 -9.29 10.05 -8.64
C ASN A 11 -7.89 10.37 -8.08
N LEU A 12 -6.83 9.70 -8.57
CA LEU A 12 -5.46 10.17 -8.40
C LEU A 12 -5.22 11.35 -9.35
N ASN A 13 -5.93 12.45 -9.08
CA ASN A 13 -5.82 13.67 -9.83
C ASN A 13 -4.35 14.13 -9.72
N SER A 14 -3.62 14.11 -10.85
CA SER A 14 -2.18 14.39 -10.89
C SER A 14 -1.85 15.76 -10.31
N GLU A 15 -2.79 16.70 -10.36
CA GLU A 15 -2.73 18.02 -9.74
C GLU A 15 -2.60 17.98 -8.20
N ASN A 16 -3.25 17.03 -7.53
CA ASN A 16 -3.12 16.85 -6.06
C ASN A 16 -1.82 16.13 -5.70
N LEU A 17 -1.32 15.24 -6.57
CA LEU A 17 -0.01 14.61 -6.42
C LEU A 17 1.13 15.61 -6.62
N LYS A 18 0.98 16.58 -7.54
CA LYS A 18 1.95 17.67 -7.76
C LYS A 18 2.08 18.66 -6.59
N LYS A 19 1.08 18.72 -5.70
CA LYS A 19 1.07 19.62 -4.53
C LYS A 19 1.67 18.99 -3.26
N VAL A 20 2.07 17.72 -3.32
CA VAL A 20 2.79 17.10 -2.21
C VAL A 20 4.20 17.68 -2.19
N ASP A 21 4.46 18.55 -1.22
CA ASP A 21 5.79 19.09 -0.97
C ASP A 21 6.69 17.98 -0.40
N THR A 22 7.30 17.22 -1.30
CA THR A 22 8.18 16.12 -0.94
C THR A 22 9.44 16.63 -0.25
N SER A 23 9.88 17.88 -0.48
CA SER A 23 11.08 18.45 0.13
C SER A 23 11.01 18.55 1.67
N LYS A 24 9.79 18.53 2.23
CA LYS A 24 9.53 18.54 3.67
C LYS A 24 9.30 17.15 4.27
N LEU A 25 9.28 16.10 3.45
CA LEU A 25 9.11 14.74 3.95
C LEU A 25 10.44 14.23 4.48
N GLU A 26 10.50 14.01 5.80
CA GLU A 26 11.61 13.32 6.43
C GLU A 26 11.75 11.90 5.84
N ASP A 27 12.99 11.46 5.62
CA ASP A 27 13.31 10.15 5.06
C ASP A 27 12.60 9.00 5.80
N LYS A 28 12.51 9.12 7.13
CA LYS A 28 11.78 8.19 8.00
C LYS A 28 10.27 8.15 7.70
N ALA A 29 9.67 9.29 7.37
CA ALA A 29 8.25 9.36 7.01
C ALA A 29 7.99 8.72 5.64
N ILE A 30 8.90 8.91 4.67
CA ILE A 30 8.81 8.25 3.36
C ILE A 30 8.90 6.73 3.54
N ARG A 31 9.85 6.25 4.35
CA ARG A 31 9.97 4.82 4.64
C ARG A 31 8.71 4.25 5.31
N ALA A 32 8.14 4.98 6.28
CA ALA A 32 6.92 4.57 6.97
C ALA A 32 5.74 4.43 5.99
N VAL A 33 5.51 5.45 5.16
CA VAL A 33 4.44 5.42 4.13
C VAL A 33 4.66 4.29 3.14
N SER A 34 5.90 4.03 2.72
CA SER A 34 6.21 2.92 1.82
C SER A 34 5.93 1.54 2.44
N ASN A 35 6.25 1.35 3.72
CA ASN A 35 5.95 0.11 4.44
C ASN A 35 4.43 -0.07 4.63
N ASP A 36 3.72 0.99 5.00
CA ASP A 36 2.26 0.98 5.15
C ASP A 36 1.54 0.65 3.84
N PHE A 37 2.05 1.19 2.72
CA PHE A 37 1.56 0.86 1.39
C PHE A 37 1.78 -0.62 1.05
N GLU A 38 2.96 -1.17 1.32
CA GLU A 38 3.24 -2.60 1.09
C GLU A 38 2.33 -3.50 1.92
N ALA A 39 2.08 -3.15 3.19
CA ALA A 39 1.16 -3.87 4.06
C ALA A 39 -0.27 -3.86 3.50
N PHE A 40 -0.78 -2.68 3.14
CA PHE A 40 -2.12 -2.55 2.55
C PHE A 40 -2.24 -3.32 1.24
N PHE A 41 -1.27 -3.17 0.33
CA PHE A 41 -1.28 -3.86 -0.96
C PHE A 41 -1.25 -5.38 -0.79
N THR A 42 -0.39 -5.88 0.10
CA THR A 42 -0.30 -7.31 0.43
C THR A 42 -1.61 -7.82 1.00
N GLN A 43 -2.25 -7.07 1.90
CA GLN A 43 -3.53 -7.45 2.49
C GLN A 43 -4.59 -7.60 1.41
N GLN A 44 -4.71 -6.62 0.50
CA GLN A 44 -5.67 -6.68 -0.60
C GLN A 44 -5.41 -7.86 -1.53
N LEU A 45 -4.14 -8.17 -1.81
CA LEU A 45 -3.77 -9.32 -2.62
C LEU A 45 -4.17 -10.63 -1.94
N LEU A 46 -3.91 -10.75 -0.63
CA LEU A 46 -4.26 -11.93 0.15
C LEU A 46 -5.78 -12.10 0.30
N ASP A 47 -6.51 -11.02 0.53
CA ASP A 47 -7.98 -11.02 0.62
C ASP A 47 -8.60 -11.52 -0.69
N ILE A 48 -8.09 -11.09 -1.83
CA ILE A 48 -8.52 -11.60 -3.15
C ILE A 48 -8.13 -13.07 -3.33
N SER A 49 -6.89 -13.42 -3.00
CA SER A 49 -6.35 -14.77 -3.21
C SER A 49 -7.07 -15.82 -2.36
N LEU A 50 -7.43 -15.44 -1.13
CA LEU A 50 -8.10 -16.33 -0.18
C LEU A 50 -9.61 -16.25 -0.28
N LYS A 51 -10.19 -15.36 -1.09
CA LYS A 51 -11.65 -15.11 -1.16
C LYS A 51 -12.48 -16.39 -1.22
N GLU A 52 -12.15 -17.30 -2.15
CA GLU A 52 -12.89 -18.54 -2.38
C GLU A 52 -12.37 -19.74 -1.54
N THR A 53 -11.43 -19.51 -0.61
CA THR A 53 -10.83 -20.57 0.20
C THR A 53 -11.49 -20.68 1.57
N ASN A 54 -11.84 -21.90 1.99
CA ASN A 54 -12.44 -22.22 3.28
C ASN A 54 -11.41 -22.34 4.43
N ILE A 55 -10.33 -21.56 4.42
CA ILE A 55 -9.24 -21.68 5.43
C ILE A 55 -9.73 -21.45 6.86
N ALA A 56 -10.86 -20.76 7.02
CA ALA A 56 -11.44 -20.35 8.27
C ALA A 56 -12.81 -21.00 8.55
N GLY A 57 -13.21 -21.99 7.74
CA GLY A 57 -14.56 -22.57 7.75
C GLY A 57 -15.57 -21.74 6.94
N GLU A 58 -16.86 -21.94 7.23
CA GLU A 58 -17.97 -21.28 6.56
C GLU A 58 -18.70 -20.31 7.52
N GLY A 59 -19.26 -19.22 6.97
CA GLY A 59 -20.09 -18.25 7.71
C GLY A 59 -19.35 -16.98 8.15
N VAL A 60 -20.09 -16.06 8.78
CA VAL A 60 -19.63 -14.68 9.07
C VAL A 60 -18.37 -14.63 9.94
N GLY A 61 -18.19 -15.60 10.85
CA GLY A 61 -16.98 -15.70 11.67
C GLY A 61 -15.73 -16.09 10.86
N ALA A 62 -15.90 -16.83 9.77
CA ALA A 62 -14.81 -17.21 8.88
C ALA A 62 -14.27 -16.00 8.09
N ASP A 63 -15.16 -15.10 7.65
CA ASP A 63 -14.78 -13.87 6.96
C ASP A 63 -14.03 -12.92 7.89
N ILE A 64 -14.48 -12.79 9.14
CA ILE A 64 -13.79 -11.98 10.17
C ILE A 64 -12.39 -12.55 10.44
N PHE A 65 -12.27 -13.86 10.65
CA PHE A 65 -10.98 -14.50 10.89
C PHE A 65 -10.04 -14.36 9.69
N LYS A 66 -10.55 -14.55 8.46
CA LYS A 66 -9.77 -14.37 7.23
C LYS A 66 -9.23 -12.95 7.16
N GLY A 67 -10.06 -11.93 7.40
CA GLY A 67 -9.63 -10.53 7.43
C GLY A 67 -8.57 -10.27 8.51
N MET A 68 -8.74 -10.81 9.72
CA MET A 68 -7.72 -10.69 10.78
C MET A 68 -6.41 -11.39 10.41
N TYR A 69 -6.49 -12.56 9.75
CA TYR A 69 -5.34 -13.34 9.34
C TYR A 69 -4.54 -12.62 8.26
N THR A 70 -5.19 -12.16 7.19
CA THR A 70 -4.53 -11.45 6.09
C THR A 70 -3.93 -10.14 6.57
N ASP A 71 -4.63 -9.40 7.42
CA ASP A 71 -4.18 -8.17 8.05
C ASP A 71 -2.94 -8.39 8.94
N ALA A 72 -2.94 -9.43 9.78
CA ALA A 72 -1.79 -9.78 10.63
C ALA A 72 -0.55 -10.18 9.81
N ILE A 73 -0.74 -11.03 8.80
CA ILE A 73 0.35 -11.46 7.90
C ILE A 73 0.92 -10.27 7.14
N SER A 74 0.06 -9.41 6.60
CA SER A 74 0.49 -8.29 5.75
C SER A 74 1.27 -7.24 6.52
N ARG A 75 0.86 -6.92 7.76
CA ARG A 75 1.63 -6.01 8.62
C ARG A 75 2.95 -6.61 9.09
N ASN A 76 2.99 -7.91 9.38
CA ASN A 76 4.22 -8.56 9.83
C ASN A 76 5.26 -8.70 8.71
N SER A 77 4.78 -8.92 7.48
CA SER A 77 5.62 -9.04 6.28
C SER A 77 5.93 -7.71 5.59
N ALA A 78 5.37 -6.59 6.07
CA ALA A 78 5.62 -5.26 5.52
C ALA A 78 7.13 -4.95 5.51
N GLY A 79 7.66 -4.67 4.32
CA GLY A 79 9.09 -4.45 4.12
C GLY A 79 9.85 -5.68 3.62
N SER A 80 9.21 -6.83 3.48
CA SER A 80 9.84 -8.09 3.06
C SER A 80 9.64 -8.41 1.58
N PHE A 81 8.63 -7.83 0.93
CA PHE A 81 8.32 -8.10 -0.48
C PHE A 81 9.01 -7.13 -1.46
N GLY A 82 9.72 -6.12 -0.95
CA GLY A 82 10.51 -5.17 -1.76
C GLY A 82 9.68 -4.10 -2.49
N ILE A 83 8.35 -4.10 -2.33
CA ILE A 83 7.46 -3.07 -2.90
C ILE A 83 7.68 -1.74 -2.17
N SER A 84 7.84 -1.79 -0.85
CA SER A 84 8.19 -0.66 0.01
C SER A 84 9.54 -0.05 -0.38
N ASP A 85 10.55 -0.87 -0.68
CA ASP A 85 11.85 -0.38 -1.15
C ASP A 85 11.72 0.32 -2.50
N MET A 86 10.99 -0.26 -3.45
CA MET A 86 10.74 0.36 -4.75
C MET A 86 10.04 1.70 -4.63
N LEU A 87 8.98 1.77 -3.81
CA LEU A 87 8.23 3.01 -3.59
C LEU A 87 9.07 4.05 -2.84
N TYR A 88 9.85 3.63 -1.84
CA TYR A 88 10.78 4.49 -1.12
C TYR A 88 11.82 5.09 -2.08
N GLU A 89 12.47 4.28 -2.92
CA GLU A 89 13.44 4.77 -3.89
C GLU A 89 12.83 5.73 -4.92
N PHE A 90 11.58 5.49 -5.34
CA PHE A 90 10.85 6.40 -6.21
C PHE A 90 10.62 7.75 -5.51
N LEU A 91 9.99 7.74 -4.33
CA LEU A 91 9.64 8.96 -3.59
C LEU A 91 10.88 9.74 -3.17
N SER A 92 11.93 9.07 -2.71
CA SER A 92 13.19 9.70 -2.30
C SER A 92 13.95 10.32 -3.46
N ARG A 93 13.86 9.74 -4.68
CA ARG A 93 14.42 10.37 -5.89
C ARG A 93 13.67 11.63 -6.27
N GLU A 94 12.34 11.61 -6.25
CA GLU A 94 11.52 12.78 -6.58
C GLU A 94 11.66 13.90 -5.55
N ASN A 95 11.78 13.56 -4.26
CA ASN A 95 12.13 14.51 -3.20
C ASN A 95 13.46 15.23 -3.48
N LYS A 96 14.52 14.46 -3.78
CA LYS A 96 15.86 15.02 -4.09
C LYS A 96 15.87 15.89 -5.35
N LYS A 97 15.07 15.56 -6.37
CA LYS A 97 14.94 16.40 -7.58
C LYS A 97 14.27 17.74 -7.28
N GLY A 98 13.25 17.76 -6.41
CA GLY A 98 12.61 19.00 -5.96
C GLY A 98 13.58 19.92 -5.22
N SER A 99 14.40 19.39 -4.31
CA SER A 99 15.37 20.17 -3.53
C SER A 99 16.52 20.78 -4.35
N ASN A 100 16.83 20.25 -5.54
CA ASN A 100 17.93 20.74 -6.39
C ASN A 100 17.50 21.84 -7.38
N ASN A 101 16.19 22.09 -7.54
CA ASN A 101 15.68 23.15 -8.42
C ASN A 101 15.53 24.51 -7.72
N ASP A 102 15.81 24.58 -6.41
CA ASP A 102 15.78 25.82 -5.59
C ASP A 102 17.18 26.42 -5.33
N LYS A 103 18.21 26.04 -6.11
CA LYS A 103 19.56 26.64 -6.10
C LYS A 103 19.94 27.26 -7.43
#